data_AF-A0A067NFA7-F1
#
_entry.id   AF-A0A067NFA7-F1
#
_cell.length_a   1.000
_cell.length_b   1.000
_cell.length_c   1.000
_cell.angle_alpha   90.00
_cell.angle_beta   90.00
_cell.angle_gamma   90.00
#
_symmetry.space_group_name_H-M   'P 1'
#
loop_
_entity.id
_entity.type
_entity.pdbx_description
1 polymer ?
#
loop_
_entity_poly.entity_id
_entity_poly.type
_entity_poly.pdbx_seq_one_letter_code
_entity_poly.pdbx_strand_id
1 'polypeptide(L)'
;MASKIIGLTVLTNPRTPVANPHVVFFDANFWLADGIQLLGCLRYYNRSRITFDDVEPIPCVIDASIAAMTSQANIDAPELPDSEKKEYQIIGDITWMIPVGEIAPEALQCPPYLYLGGVVKASQKDTGTDTARFDIVCSQWLNAYRHDQRLSKLPVRIFISKTHRCPDPKKICPADDTWVSVQAGRLSKFILNDAGWLSQLDVDMGADGTIAFMGKWTPPFTPIKTPGNALSAGNNGKRRKFSYGSLAERGSPLPRNPAKRSRIENLALASSESSIASLEDTPSMSSVCPEPA
;
A
#
# COMPACT_ATOMS: atom_id res chain seq x y z
N MET A 1 0.76 3.90 -4.76
CA MET A 1 1.27 2.52 -4.82
C MET A 1 1.81 2.20 -3.43
N ALA A 2 1.60 0.99 -2.96
CA ALA A 2 1.86 0.60 -1.58
C ALA A 2 2.81 -0.59 -1.57
N SER A 3 3.84 -0.50 -0.74
CA SER A 3 4.78 -1.58 -0.48
C SER A 3 5.18 -1.50 0.97
N LYS A 4 4.53 -2.31 1.81
CA LYS A 4 4.76 -2.31 3.26
C LYS A 4 5.00 -3.71 3.76
N ILE A 5 5.88 -3.82 4.75
CA ILE A 5 6.12 -5.03 5.53
C ILE A 5 5.67 -4.78 6.96
N ILE A 6 4.91 -5.72 7.51
CA ILE A 6 4.44 -5.71 8.89
C ILE A 6 4.75 -7.06 9.51
N GLY A 7 5.48 -7.07 10.60
CA GLY A 7 5.83 -8.31 11.25
C GLY A 7 6.80 -8.13 12.39
N LEU A 8 7.09 -9.26 13.04
CA LEU A 8 8.14 -9.38 14.04
C LEU A 8 9.50 -9.29 13.35
N THR A 9 10.39 -8.49 13.91
CA THR A 9 11.77 -8.34 13.45
C THR A 9 12.69 -8.16 14.64
N VAL A 10 13.97 -8.43 14.43
CA VAL A 10 15.01 -8.05 15.38
C VAL A 10 15.85 -6.97 14.72
N LEU A 11 15.86 -5.80 15.33
CA LEU A 11 16.67 -4.66 14.90
C LEU A 11 18.04 -4.75 15.56
N THR A 12 19.09 -4.68 14.75
CA THR A 12 20.49 -4.69 15.19
C THR A 12 21.23 -3.49 14.63
N ASN A 13 22.41 -3.21 15.19
CA ASN A 13 23.35 -2.18 14.72
C ASN A 13 22.68 -0.82 14.47
N PRO A 14 22.10 -0.17 15.49
CA PRO A 14 21.57 1.19 15.34
C PRO A 14 22.68 2.15 14.86
N ARG A 15 22.44 2.81 13.73
CA ARG A 15 23.37 3.77 13.13
C ARG A 15 22.70 5.14 13.03
N THR A 16 23.23 6.11 13.75
CA THR A 16 22.71 7.49 13.76
C THR A 16 23.60 8.39 12.90
N PRO A 17 23.09 9.00 11.81
CA PRO A 17 23.83 9.98 11.03
C PRO A 17 24.25 11.20 11.84
N VAL A 18 25.47 11.70 11.61
CA VAL A 18 25.95 12.95 12.21
C VAL A 18 25.05 14.14 11.84
N ALA A 19 24.55 14.15 10.60
CA ALA A 19 23.73 15.26 10.09
C ALA A 19 22.32 15.31 10.69
N ASN A 20 21.78 14.19 11.20
CA ASN A 20 20.42 14.14 11.73
C ASN A 20 20.31 13.16 12.90
N PRO A 21 20.43 13.64 14.15
CA PRO A 21 20.42 12.78 15.35
C PRO A 21 19.03 12.18 15.64
N HIS A 22 17.98 12.61 14.93
CA HIS A 22 16.64 12.05 15.06
C HIS A 22 16.39 10.87 14.13
N VAL A 23 17.35 10.53 13.26
CA VAL A 23 17.22 9.41 12.34
C VAL A 23 18.14 8.29 12.81
N VAL A 24 17.59 7.09 12.88
CA VAL A 24 18.36 5.89 13.21
C VAL A 24 18.13 4.87 12.10
N PHE A 25 19.20 4.30 11.58
CA PHE A 25 19.14 3.17 10.66
C PHE A 25 19.37 1.89 11.43
N PHE A 26 18.63 0.85 11.09
CA PHE A 26 18.75 -0.47 11.68
C PHE A 26 18.96 -1.52 10.60
N ASP A 27 19.67 -2.57 10.99
CA ASP A 27 19.64 -3.85 10.31
C ASP A 27 18.40 -4.60 10.81
N ALA A 28 17.40 -4.73 9.97
CA ALA A 28 16.15 -5.39 10.31
C ALA A 28 16.15 -6.81 9.76
N ASN A 29 16.04 -7.76 10.69
CA ASN A 29 16.10 -9.17 10.40
C ASN A 29 14.69 -9.75 10.41
N PHE A 30 14.23 -10.25 9.27
CA PHE A 30 12.94 -10.94 9.15
C PHE A 30 13.19 -12.39 8.84
N TRP A 31 12.52 -13.28 9.56
CA TRP A 31 12.62 -14.71 9.34
C TRP A 31 11.48 -15.19 8.47
N LEU A 32 11.81 -16.06 7.52
CA LEU A 32 10.86 -16.74 6.66
C LEU A 32 10.53 -18.12 7.22
N ALA A 33 9.49 -18.75 6.69
CA ALA A 33 9.01 -20.05 7.19
C ALA A 33 10.05 -21.19 7.06
N ASP A 34 11.05 -21.05 6.18
CA ASP A 34 12.16 -21.98 5.99
C ASP A 34 13.39 -21.65 6.87
N GLY A 35 13.27 -20.66 7.76
CA GLY A 35 14.35 -20.19 8.62
C GLY A 35 15.34 -19.26 7.92
N ILE A 36 15.16 -18.99 6.62
CA ILE A 36 15.99 -18.02 5.90
C ILE A 36 15.65 -16.61 6.38
N GLN A 37 16.69 -15.78 6.45
CA GLN A 37 16.59 -14.41 6.92
C GLN A 37 16.60 -13.43 5.74
N LEU A 38 15.58 -12.57 5.68
CA LEU A 38 15.58 -11.39 4.85
C LEU A 38 16.17 -10.23 5.65
N LEU A 39 17.25 -9.65 5.16
CA LEU A 39 17.92 -8.51 5.78
C LEU A 39 17.48 -7.20 5.10
N GLY A 40 17.07 -6.24 5.92
CA GLY A 40 16.63 -4.93 5.48
C GLY A 40 17.40 -3.79 6.14
N CYS A 41 17.71 -2.74 5.38
CA CYS A 41 18.20 -1.49 5.94
C CYS A 41 17.00 -0.57 6.18
N LEU A 42 16.59 -0.42 7.44
CA LEU A 42 15.38 0.33 7.79
C LEU A 42 15.69 1.61 8.54
N ARG A 43 15.16 2.71 8.03
CA ARG A 43 15.26 4.03 8.63
C ARG A 43 14.10 4.29 9.57
N TYR A 44 14.38 4.75 10.78
CA TYR A 44 13.38 5.18 11.76
C TYR A 44 13.58 6.64 12.14
N TYR A 45 12.48 7.37 12.27
CA TYR A 45 12.50 8.73 12.80
C TYR A 45 12.19 8.72 14.30
N ASN A 46 13.25 8.82 15.11
CA ASN A 46 13.24 8.80 16.55
C ASN A 46 12.84 10.15 17.14
N ARG A 47 11.54 10.48 17.05
CA ARG A 47 10.98 11.71 17.62
C ARG A 47 11.16 11.80 19.14
N SER A 48 11.05 10.66 19.83
CA SER A 48 11.09 10.58 21.29
C SER A 48 12.50 10.54 21.87
N ARG A 49 13.55 10.58 21.03
CA ARG A 49 14.97 10.50 21.43
C ARG A 49 15.28 9.29 22.31
N ILE A 50 14.69 8.15 21.96
CA ILE A 50 15.01 6.86 22.58
C ILE A 50 16.49 6.56 22.32
N THR A 51 17.24 6.20 23.34
CA THR A 51 18.60 5.67 23.16
C THR A 51 18.48 4.21 22.79
N PHE A 52 19.16 3.82 21.71
CA PHE A 52 19.28 2.43 21.30
C PHE A 52 20.70 2.01 21.62
N ASP A 53 20.87 0.97 22.45
CA ASP A 53 22.19 0.45 22.78
C ASP A 53 22.66 -0.49 21.67
N ASP A 54 23.89 -0.28 21.19
CA ASP A 54 24.44 -1.00 20.03
C ASP A 54 24.70 -2.49 20.30
N VAL A 55 24.64 -2.91 21.57
CA VAL A 55 25.07 -4.24 22.03
C VAL A 55 23.93 -5.27 22.03
N GLU A 56 22.70 -4.83 22.27
CA GLU A 56 21.57 -5.74 22.44
C GLU A 56 20.65 -5.73 21.21
N PRO A 57 20.33 -6.90 20.62
CA PRO A 57 19.30 -6.98 19.59
C PRO A 57 17.96 -6.51 20.12
N ILE A 58 17.28 -5.62 19.39
CA ILE A 58 16.01 -5.02 19.81
C ILE A 58 14.87 -5.74 19.10
N PRO A 59 14.15 -6.62 19.78
CA PRO A 59 13.07 -7.35 19.16
C PRO A 59 11.84 -6.44 19.11
N CYS A 60 11.17 -6.36 17.97
CA CYS A 60 10.00 -5.49 17.82
C CYS A 60 9.04 -5.97 16.73
N VAL A 61 7.79 -5.53 16.87
CA VAL A 61 6.83 -5.56 15.78
C VAL A 61 6.87 -4.20 15.09
N ILE A 62 7.01 -4.19 13.77
CA ILE A 62 7.10 -2.94 12.98
C ILE A 62 6.11 -2.92 11.83
N ASP A 63 5.80 -1.71 11.36
CA ASP A 63 5.27 -1.42 10.02
C ASP A 63 6.28 -0.52 9.31
N ALA A 64 6.82 -1.00 8.19
CA ALA A 64 7.76 -0.26 7.38
C ALA A 64 7.32 -0.23 5.92
N SER A 65 7.45 0.95 5.31
CA SER A 65 7.39 1.09 3.85
C SER A 65 8.71 0.60 3.27
N ILE A 66 8.68 -0.26 2.24
CA ILE A 66 9.88 -0.92 1.73
C ILE A 66 9.98 -0.90 0.20
N ALA A 67 11.20 -1.03 -0.31
CA ALA A 67 11.54 -1.28 -1.71
C ALA A 67 12.76 -2.20 -1.78
N ALA A 68 13.09 -2.69 -2.98
CA ALA A 68 14.33 -3.41 -3.19
C ALA A 68 15.53 -2.48 -2.93
N MET A 69 16.57 -3.02 -2.31
CA MET A 69 17.87 -2.34 -2.22
C MET A 69 18.54 -2.32 -3.60
N THR A 70 19.21 -1.22 -3.92
CA THR A 70 20.02 -1.06 -5.13
C THR A 70 21.30 -0.29 -4.82
N SER A 71 22.30 -0.34 -5.69
CA SER A 71 23.54 0.45 -5.52
C SER A 71 23.29 1.97 -5.46
N GLN A 72 22.20 2.43 -6.07
CA GLN A 72 21.80 3.84 -6.13
C GLN A 72 21.03 4.31 -4.89
N ALA A 73 20.75 3.43 -3.93
CA ALA A 73 20.13 3.80 -2.67
C ALA A 73 21.04 4.75 -1.88
N ASN A 74 20.45 5.86 -1.44
CA ASN A 74 21.11 6.83 -0.59
C ASN A 74 20.80 6.53 0.89
N ILE A 75 21.83 6.15 1.64
CA ILE A 75 21.74 5.87 3.07
C ILE A 75 22.50 7.00 3.75
N ASP A 76 21.78 7.89 4.45
CA ASP A 76 22.36 9.09 5.06
C ASP A 76 23.30 8.76 6.28
N ALA A 77 23.56 7.48 6.57
CA ALA A 77 24.49 6.97 7.60
C ALA A 77 25.94 6.88 7.01
N PRO A 78 27.00 6.44 7.74
CA PRO A 78 28.33 6.37 7.13
C PRO A 78 28.25 5.61 5.80
N GLU A 79 28.85 6.16 4.74
CA GLU A 79 28.70 5.62 3.39
C GLU A 79 29.04 4.13 3.37
N LEU A 80 28.00 3.30 3.24
CA LEU A 80 28.19 1.86 3.17
C LEU A 80 28.77 1.53 1.80
N PRO A 81 29.86 0.75 1.73
CA PRO A 81 30.39 0.30 0.44
C PRO A 81 29.35 -0.59 -0.26
N ASP A 82 29.44 -0.66 -1.59
CA ASP A 82 28.51 -1.44 -2.41
C ASP A 82 28.48 -2.93 -2.01
N SER A 83 29.57 -3.47 -1.45
CA SER A 83 29.61 -4.83 -0.91
C SER A 83 28.65 -5.04 0.26
N GLU A 84 28.62 -4.10 1.21
CA GLU A 84 27.71 -4.15 2.36
C GLU A 84 26.28 -3.84 1.92
N LYS A 85 26.08 -2.92 0.97
CA LYS A 85 24.75 -2.65 0.42
C LYS A 85 24.08 -3.90 -0.16
N LYS A 86 24.85 -4.81 -0.77
CA LYS A 86 24.33 -6.06 -1.34
C LYS A 86 23.84 -7.06 -0.29
N GLU A 87 24.29 -6.94 0.95
CA GLU A 87 23.81 -7.80 2.03
C GLU A 87 22.34 -7.52 2.35
N TYR A 88 21.88 -6.29 2.11
CA TYR A 88 20.48 -5.90 2.27
C TYR A 88 19.66 -6.27 1.03
N GLN A 89 18.59 -7.03 1.22
CA GLN A 89 17.62 -7.30 0.15
C GLN A 89 16.63 -6.14 -0.01
N ILE A 90 16.27 -5.50 1.11
CA ILE A 90 15.29 -4.41 1.12
C ILE A 90 15.82 -3.16 1.82
N ILE A 91 15.24 -2.03 1.48
CA ILE A 91 15.45 -0.74 2.15
C ILE A 91 14.09 -0.11 2.44
N GLY A 92 13.98 0.62 3.55
CA GLY A 92 12.68 1.16 3.94
C GLY A 92 12.69 2.21 5.03
N ASP A 93 11.49 2.67 5.35
CA ASP A 93 11.19 3.65 6.38
C ASP A 93 10.17 3.04 7.37
N ILE A 94 10.56 2.87 8.63
CA ILE A 94 9.71 2.42 9.74
C ILE A 94 8.73 3.54 10.08
N THR A 95 7.44 3.23 9.98
CA THR A 95 6.34 4.14 10.31
C THR A 95 6.00 4.08 11.81
N TRP A 96 5.96 2.88 12.36
CA TRP A 96 5.82 2.65 13.80
C TRP A 96 6.58 1.38 14.21
N MET A 97 7.02 1.33 15.45
CA MET A 97 7.65 0.18 16.07
C MET A 97 7.08 -0.02 17.48
N ILE A 98 6.91 -1.28 17.86
CA ILE A 98 6.51 -1.68 19.20
C ILE A 98 7.59 -2.66 19.68
N PRO A 99 8.45 -2.25 20.64
CA PRO A 99 9.39 -3.16 21.27
C PRO A 99 8.62 -4.33 21.90
N VAL A 100 9.11 -5.53 21.68
CA VAL A 100 8.68 -6.70 22.42
C VAL A 100 9.83 -7.09 23.34
N GLY A 101 9.52 -7.58 24.54
CA GLY A 101 10.55 -8.04 25.48
C GLY A 101 11.20 -9.31 24.95
N GLU A 102 11.05 -10.41 25.68
CA GLU A 102 11.57 -11.69 25.19
C GLU A 102 10.73 -12.22 24.02
N ILE A 103 11.41 -12.59 22.93
CA ILE A 103 10.80 -13.33 21.83
C ILE A 103 11.04 -14.81 22.06
N ALA A 104 9.95 -15.58 22.17
CA ALA A 104 10.03 -17.03 22.10
C ALA A 104 10.58 -17.45 20.72
N PRO A 105 11.54 -18.40 20.63
CA PRO A 105 12.13 -18.81 19.35
C PRO A 105 11.10 -19.21 18.28
N GLU A 106 9.96 -19.75 18.69
CA GLU A 106 8.85 -20.14 17.84
C GLU A 106 8.18 -18.93 17.17
N ALA A 107 8.15 -17.78 17.84
CA ALA A 107 7.58 -16.56 17.27
C ALA A 107 8.44 -15.98 16.13
N LEU A 108 9.74 -16.27 16.10
CA LEU A 108 10.60 -15.95 14.96
C LEU A 108 10.25 -16.78 13.71
N GLN A 109 9.49 -17.86 13.83
CA GLN A 109 9.03 -18.64 12.66
C GLN A 109 7.79 -18.05 11.99
N CYS A 110 7.29 -16.92 12.48
CA CYS A 110 6.14 -16.25 11.90
C CYS A 110 6.59 -15.28 10.77
N PRO A 111 6.43 -15.65 9.48
CA PRO A 111 6.85 -14.80 8.39
C PRO A 111 6.08 -13.47 8.40
N PRO A 112 6.73 -12.36 8.01
CA PRO A 112 6.09 -11.06 7.99
C PRO A 112 4.99 -11.01 6.92
N TYR A 113 3.96 -10.22 7.21
CA TYR A 113 2.93 -9.86 6.27
C TYR A 113 3.38 -8.72 5.37
N LEU A 114 2.92 -8.75 4.12
CA LEU A 114 3.12 -7.71 3.14
C LEU A 114 1.77 -7.11 2.72
N TYR A 115 1.74 -5.78 2.66
CA TYR A 115 0.66 -5.01 2.07
C TYR A 115 1.19 -4.38 0.79
N LEU A 116 0.64 -4.84 -0.32
CA LEU A 116 1.19 -4.59 -1.65
C LEU A 116 0.12 -3.98 -2.56
N GLY A 117 0.53 -3.05 -3.40
CA GLY A 117 -0.34 -2.38 -4.35
C GLY A 117 0.41 -2.06 -5.63
N GLY A 118 -0.05 -2.64 -6.73
CA GLY A 118 0.65 -2.56 -8.01
C GLY A 118 -0.21 -2.97 -9.19
N VAL A 119 0.37 -2.81 -10.38
CA VAL A 119 -0.22 -3.25 -11.64
C VAL A 119 0.33 -4.64 -11.95
N VAL A 120 -0.56 -5.56 -12.29
CA VAL A 120 -0.21 -6.92 -12.70
C VAL A 120 0.53 -6.89 -14.02
N LYS A 121 1.71 -7.51 -14.05
CA LYS A 121 2.61 -7.55 -15.22
C LYS A 121 2.58 -8.87 -15.95
N ALA A 122 2.38 -9.96 -15.24
CA ALA A 122 2.28 -11.29 -15.83
C ALA A 122 1.42 -12.16 -14.93
N SER A 123 0.35 -12.71 -15.50
CA SER A 123 -0.58 -13.62 -14.82
C SER A 123 -0.40 -15.03 -15.36
N GLN A 124 -0.29 -16.00 -14.46
CA GLN A 124 -0.20 -17.42 -14.79
C GLN A 124 -1.29 -18.17 -14.04
N LYS A 125 -2.39 -18.41 -14.75
CA LYS A 125 -3.56 -19.08 -14.22
C LYS A 125 -3.44 -20.60 -14.26
N ASP A 126 -2.66 -21.12 -15.20
CA ASP A 126 -2.46 -22.56 -15.34
C ASP A 126 -1.00 -22.90 -15.11
N THR A 127 -0.70 -23.31 -13.87
CA THR A 127 0.64 -23.74 -13.47
C THR A 127 0.79 -25.25 -13.55
N GLY A 128 -0.25 -26.00 -13.97
CA GLY A 128 -0.29 -27.45 -13.85
C GLY A 128 -0.43 -27.97 -12.40
N THR A 129 -0.63 -27.07 -11.44
CA THR A 129 -0.86 -27.38 -10.02
C THR A 129 -2.13 -26.67 -9.52
N ASP A 130 -2.59 -26.99 -8.30
CA ASP A 130 -3.69 -26.29 -7.60
C ASP A 130 -3.29 -24.86 -7.13
N THR A 131 -2.43 -24.19 -7.87
CA THR A 131 -1.96 -22.83 -7.60
C THR A 131 -2.04 -21.95 -8.85
N ALA A 132 -2.38 -20.68 -8.65
CA ALA A 132 -2.23 -19.64 -9.67
C ALA A 132 -1.23 -18.59 -9.17
N ARG A 133 -0.57 -17.87 -10.07
CA ARG A 133 0.35 -16.81 -9.66
C ARG A 133 0.29 -15.59 -10.56
N PHE A 134 0.71 -14.45 -10.04
CA PHE A 134 0.88 -13.26 -10.84
C PHE A 134 2.00 -12.37 -10.29
N ASP A 135 2.65 -11.63 -11.17
CA ASP A 135 3.76 -10.74 -10.83
C ASP A 135 3.28 -9.29 -10.79
N ILE A 136 3.68 -8.55 -9.75
CA ILE A 136 3.44 -7.11 -9.57
C ILE A 136 4.75 -6.39 -9.28
N VAL A 137 4.84 -5.14 -9.71
CA VAL A 137 5.92 -4.24 -9.28
C VAL A 137 5.30 -3.14 -8.44
N CYS A 138 5.51 -3.22 -7.14
CA CYS A 138 5.04 -2.21 -6.20
C CYS A 138 6.00 -1.02 -6.24
N SER A 139 5.47 0.19 -6.14
CA SER A 139 6.29 1.39 -6.01
C SER A 139 5.94 2.11 -4.72
N GLN A 140 6.92 2.67 -4.06
CA GLN A 140 6.72 3.35 -2.79
C GLN A 140 7.55 4.62 -2.79
N TRP A 141 7.08 5.68 -2.13
CA TRP A 141 7.96 6.81 -1.89
C TRP A 141 8.86 6.47 -0.71
N LEU A 142 10.18 6.55 -0.89
CA LEU A 142 11.17 6.33 0.17
C LEU A 142 12.24 7.41 0.16
N ASN A 143 12.74 7.75 1.35
CA ASN A 143 13.79 8.76 1.49
C ASN A 143 15.09 8.35 0.79
N ALA A 144 15.41 7.05 0.81
CA ALA A 144 16.62 6.52 0.16
C ALA A 144 16.69 6.77 -1.35
N TYR A 145 15.54 6.99 -1.98
CA TYR A 145 15.41 7.27 -3.41
C TYR A 145 14.89 8.67 -3.69
N ARG A 146 15.08 9.62 -2.76
CA ARG A 146 14.55 11.01 -2.84
C ARG A 146 14.83 11.72 -4.18
N HIS A 147 15.95 11.41 -4.83
CA HIS A 147 16.36 12.02 -6.10
C HIS A 147 15.80 11.30 -7.34
N ASP A 148 15.51 10.00 -7.26
CA ASP A 148 14.86 9.24 -8.33
C ASP A 148 13.94 8.14 -7.78
N GLN A 149 12.66 8.49 -7.63
CA GLN A 149 11.61 7.59 -7.13
C GLN A 149 11.27 6.46 -8.12
N ARG A 150 11.79 6.47 -9.35
CA ARG A 150 11.59 5.37 -10.31
C ARG A 150 12.33 4.11 -9.87
N LEU A 151 13.38 4.25 -9.06
CA LEU A 151 14.18 3.16 -8.49
C LEU A 151 13.51 2.51 -7.29
N SER A 152 12.59 3.22 -6.62
CA SER A 152 11.88 2.70 -5.46
C SER A 152 10.78 1.73 -5.89
N LYS A 153 11.21 0.53 -6.24
CA LYS A 153 10.40 -0.57 -6.74
C LYS A 153 10.60 -1.81 -5.89
N LEU A 154 9.54 -2.58 -5.69
CA LEU A 154 9.58 -3.89 -5.10
C LEU A 154 8.95 -4.89 -6.07
N PRO A 155 9.76 -5.72 -6.76
CA PRO A 155 9.25 -6.80 -7.60
C PRO A 155 8.74 -7.94 -6.72
N VAL A 156 7.48 -8.32 -6.92
CA VAL A 156 6.83 -9.35 -6.11
C VAL A 156 6.06 -10.33 -7.00
N ARG A 157 6.19 -11.62 -6.73
CA ARG A 157 5.33 -12.70 -7.21
C ARG A 157 4.35 -13.11 -6.13
N ILE A 158 3.08 -13.11 -6.47
CA ILE A 158 2.02 -13.54 -5.58
C ILE A 158 1.59 -14.94 -5.98
N PHE A 159 1.52 -15.85 -5.02
CA PHE A 159 0.97 -17.19 -5.16
C PHE A 159 -0.43 -17.23 -4.52
N ILE A 160 -1.38 -17.74 -5.29
CA ILE A 160 -2.74 -18.02 -4.87
C ILE A 160 -2.86 -19.53 -4.78
N SER A 161 -2.85 -20.04 -3.56
CA SER A 161 -3.07 -21.46 -3.29
C SER A 161 -4.55 -21.75 -3.11
N LYS A 162 -4.96 -22.97 -3.44
CA LYS A 162 -6.32 -23.44 -3.17
C LYS A 162 -6.55 -23.49 -1.67
N THR A 163 -7.55 -22.77 -1.20
CA THR A 163 -7.98 -22.78 0.20
C THR A 163 -9.49 -22.97 0.28
N HIS A 164 -10.02 -23.18 1.49
CA HIS A 164 -11.48 -23.21 1.68
C HIS A 164 -12.16 -21.90 1.22
N ARG A 165 -11.49 -20.75 1.38
CA ARG A 165 -11.99 -19.44 0.93
C ARG A 165 -11.78 -19.21 -0.57
N CYS A 166 -10.72 -19.79 -1.13
CA CYS A 166 -10.32 -19.67 -2.52
C CYS A 166 -10.27 -21.06 -3.19
N PRO A 167 -11.43 -21.70 -3.47
CA PRO A 167 -11.47 -23.07 -3.97
C PRO A 167 -10.94 -23.20 -5.41
N ASP A 168 -10.94 -22.11 -6.17
CA ASP A 168 -10.46 -22.04 -7.54
C ASP A 168 -9.52 -20.84 -7.71
N PRO A 169 -8.21 -21.03 -7.48
CA PRO A 169 -7.20 -19.98 -7.61
C PRO A 169 -7.19 -19.31 -8.99
N LYS A 170 -7.54 -20.05 -10.05
CA LYS A 170 -7.48 -19.55 -11.44
C LYS A 170 -8.48 -18.44 -11.69
N LYS A 171 -9.65 -18.49 -11.03
CA LYS A 171 -10.71 -17.47 -11.13
C LYS A 171 -10.35 -16.18 -10.42
N ILE A 172 -9.61 -16.28 -9.31
CA ILE A 172 -9.22 -15.13 -8.49
C ILE A 172 -7.90 -14.52 -9.00
N CYS A 173 -7.11 -15.26 -9.77
CA CYS A 173 -5.93 -14.70 -10.40
C CYS A 173 -6.32 -13.55 -11.36
N PRO A 174 -5.82 -12.33 -11.11
CA PRO A 174 -6.13 -11.16 -11.93
C PRO A 174 -5.66 -11.35 -13.38
N ALA A 175 -6.17 -10.52 -14.27
CA ALA A 175 -5.62 -10.41 -15.62
C ALA A 175 -4.47 -9.40 -15.64
N ASP A 176 -3.66 -9.46 -16.69
CA ASP A 176 -2.60 -8.48 -16.93
C ASP A 176 -3.17 -7.06 -17.01
N ASP A 177 -2.37 -6.08 -16.63
CA ASP A 177 -2.72 -4.66 -16.55
C ASP A 177 -3.91 -4.34 -15.60
N THR A 178 -4.27 -5.27 -14.72
CA THR A 178 -5.21 -5.00 -13.64
C THR A 178 -4.46 -4.35 -12.47
N TRP A 179 -5.04 -3.30 -11.88
CA TRP A 179 -4.54 -2.78 -10.60
C TRP A 179 -5.10 -3.60 -9.46
N VAL A 180 -4.22 -4.07 -8.58
CA VAL A 180 -4.57 -4.91 -7.44
C VAL A 180 -3.98 -4.36 -6.16
N SER A 181 -4.69 -4.56 -5.05
CA SER A 181 -4.16 -4.46 -3.70
C SER A 181 -4.19 -5.84 -3.07
N VAL A 182 -3.02 -6.32 -2.63
CA VAL A 182 -2.87 -7.56 -1.87
C VAL A 182 -2.72 -7.16 -0.41
N GLN A 183 -3.63 -7.64 0.44
CA GLN A 183 -3.60 -7.40 1.87
C GLN A 183 -3.25 -8.72 2.58
N ALA A 184 -2.32 -8.65 3.53
CA ALA A 184 -1.91 -9.77 4.37
C ALA A 184 -1.36 -11.00 3.62
N GLY A 185 -0.55 -10.81 2.58
CA GLY A 185 0.25 -11.90 2.01
C GLY A 185 1.47 -12.20 2.87
N ARG A 186 1.80 -13.46 3.12
CA ARG A 186 2.99 -13.87 3.89
C ARG A 186 4.20 -13.99 2.99
N LEU A 187 5.30 -13.36 3.37
CA LEU A 187 6.55 -13.52 2.65
C LEU A 187 7.04 -14.97 2.79
N SER A 188 7.28 -15.64 1.66
CA SER A 188 7.68 -17.06 1.65
C SER A 188 9.11 -17.27 1.17
N LYS A 189 9.59 -16.46 0.22
CA LYS A 189 10.93 -16.58 -0.34
C LYS A 189 11.41 -15.26 -0.94
N PHE A 190 12.71 -15.09 -1.05
CA PHE A 190 13.32 -14.08 -1.91
C PHE A 190 14.31 -14.71 -2.89
N ILE A 191 14.49 -14.06 -4.04
CA ILE A 191 15.36 -14.51 -5.11
C ILE A 191 16.34 -13.38 -5.41
N LEU A 192 17.63 -13.69 -5.40
CA LEU A 192 18.70 -12.76 -5.79
C LEU A 192 19.06 -12.97 -7.27
N ASN A 193 19.51 -11.91 -7.94
CA ASN A 193 20.15 -12.01 -9.24
C ASN A 193 21.63 -12.37 -9.11
N ASP A 194 22.30 -12.63 -10.23
CA ASP A 194 23.73 -12.99 -10.28
C ASP A 194 24.65 -11.93 -9.65
N ALA A 195 24.19 -10.67 -9.58
CA ALA A 195 24.94 -9.57 -8.98
C ALA A 195 24.75 -9.46 -7.45
N GLY A 196 23.90 -10.30 -6.85
CA GLY A 196 23.59 -10.34 -5.42
C GLY A 196 22.42 -9.44 -4.98
N TRP A 197 21.72 -8.78 -5.90
CA TRP A 197 20.60 -7.90 -5.58
C TRP A 197 19.27 -8.64 -5.61
N LEU A 198 18.30 -8.14 -4.86
CA LEU A 198 16.94 -8.67 -4.87
C LEU A 198 16.33 -8.58 -6.28
N SER A 199 16.00 -9.73 -6.85
CA SER A 199 15.30 -9.85 -8.12
C SER A 199 13.79 -9.96 -7.93
N GLN A 200 13.35 -10.70 -6.91
CA GLN A 200 11.93 -10.98 -6.68
C GLN A 200 11.67 -11.43 -5.23
N LEU A 201 10.56 -10.97 -4.65
CA LEU A 201 9.98 -11.58 -3.46
C LEU A 201 8.82 -12.48 -3.86
N ASP A 202 8.72 -13.65 -3.26
CA ASP A 202 7.60 -14.56 -3.39
C ASP A 202 6.71 -14.43 -2.15
N VAL A 203 5.42 -14.25 -2.37
CA VAL A 203 4.43 -14.03 -1.32
C VAL A 203 3.31 -15.03 -1.49
N ASP A 204 3.04 -15.80 -0.45
CA ASP A 204 1.89 -16.70 -0.39
C ASP A 204 0.72 -15.97 0.27
N MET A 205 -0.43 -15.97 -0.40
CA MET A 205 -1.65 -15.45 0.21
C MET A 205 -2.16 -16.34 1.35
N GLY A 206 -1.94 -17.66 1.28
CA GLY A 206 -2.49 -18.60 2.25
C GLY A 206 -4.01 -18.46 2.45
N ALA A 207 -4.49 -18.82 3.64
CA ALA A 207 -5.91 -18.73 4.00
C ALA A 207 -6.37 -17.33 4.41
N ASP A 208 -5.43 -16.47 4.82
CA ASP A 208 -5.71 -15.17 5.45
C ASP A 208 -5.48 -13.98 4.51
N GLY A 209 -4.75 -14.18 3.42
CA GLY A 209 -4.48 -13.16 2.43
C GLY A 209 -5.71 -12.84 1.59
N THR A 210 -5.86 -11.57 1.24
CA THR A 210 -6.95 -11.07 0.39
C THR A 210 -6.41 -10.27 -0.78
N ILE A 211 -7.12 -10.33 -1.91
CA ILE A 211 -6.86 -9.47 -3.08
C ILE A 211 -8.10 -8.61 -3.32
N ALA A 212 -7.88 -7.31 -3.47
CA ALA A 212 -8.87 -6.38 -3.98
C ALA A 212 -8.52 -5.97 -5.43
N PHE A 213 -9.50 -6.09 -6.32
CA PHE A 213 -9.39 -5.67 -7.73
C PHE A 213 -9.90 -4.25 -7.86
N MET A 214 -9.13 -3.39 -8.51
CA MET A 214 -9.45 -1.96 -8.57
C MET A 214 -9.62 -1.47 -10.01
N GLY A 215 -9.83 -2.42 -10.92
CA GLY A 215 -10.07 -2.19 -12.33
C GLY A 215 -8.82 -2.22 -13.18
N LYS A 216 -9.01 -2.00 -14.49
CA LYS A 216 -7.92 -1.89 -15.46
C LYS A 216 -7.11 -0.65 -15.16
N TRP A 217 -5.79 -0.82 -15.07
CA TRP A 217 -4.89 0.30 -14.93
C TRP A 217 -4.87 1.09 -16.24
N THR A 218 -5.03 2.40 -16.13
CA THR A 218 -4.84 3.33 -17.25
C THR A 218 -3.69 4.25 -16.87
N PRO A 219 -2.66 4.42 -17.72
CA PRO A 219 -1.58 5.35 -17.42
C PRO A 219 -2.14 6.76 -17.20
N PRO A 220 -1.57 7.54 -16.27
CA PRO A 220 -1.96 8.93 -16.11
C PRO A 220 -1.76 9.66 -17.45
N PHE A 221 -2.76 10.43 -17.87
CA PHE A 221 -2.72 11.18 -19.11
C PHE A 221 -1.49 12.10 -19.13
N THR A 222 -0.54 11.81 -20.02
CA THR A 222 0.53 12.76 -20.36
C THR A 222 -0.03 13.72 -21.40
N PRO A 223 -0.18 15.02 -21.09
CA PRO A 223 -0.60 15.97 -22.10
C PRO A 223 0.40 15.94 -23.25
N ILE A 224 -0.13 15.76 -24.47
CA ILE A 224 0.65 15.84 -25.69
C ILE A 224 1.31 17.22 -25.69
N LYS A 225 2.64 17.27 -25.58
CA LYS A 225 3.39 18.50 -25.88
C LYS A 225 3.13 18.79 -27.35
N THR A 226 2.24 19.74 -27.62
CA THR A 226 2.04 20.25 -28.98
C THR A 226 3.41 20.67 -29.50
N PRO A 227 3.89 20.14 -30.64
CA PRO A 227 5.14 20.61 -31.21
C PRO A 227 4.98 22.11 -31.45
N GLY A 228 5.77 22.89 -30.71
CA GLY A 228 5.79 24.33 -30.85
C GLY A 228 6.36 24.66 -32.23
N ASN A 229 5.48 25.00 -33.17
CA ASN A 229 5.91 25.76 -34.32
C ASN A 229 6.49 27.08 -33.80
N ALA A 230 7.80 27.22 -33.97
CA ALA A 230 8.44 28.50 -34.01
C ALA A 230 7.73 29.39 -35.05
N LEU A 231 7.79 30.71 -34.80
CA LEU A 231 7.31 31.83 -35.63
C LEU A 231 5.89 32.33 -35.30
N SER A 232 5.82 33.27 -34.35
CA SER A 232 5.47 34.65 -34.72
C SER A 232 5.80 35.64 -33.60
N ALA A 233 6.48 36.69 -34.02
CA ALA A 233 6.84 37.85 -33.23
C ALA A 233 5.61 38.63 -32.73
N GLY A 234 5.79 39.30 -31.60
CA GLY A 234 5.08 40.54 -31.25
C GLY A 234 3.58 40.44 -30.97
N ASN A 235 3.22 40.33 -29.68
CA ASN A 235 2.25 41.29 -29.14
C ASN A 235 2.29 41.35 -27.61
N ASN A 236 2.42 42.58 -27.12
CA ASN A 236 2.33 42.95 -25.71
C ASN A 236 0.96 42.56 -25.11
N GLY A 237 0.98 42.16 -23.84
CA GLY A 237 -0.14 42.40 -22.92
C GLY A 237 -1.20 41.30 -22.81
N LYS A 238 -1.06 40.46 -21.78
CA LYS A 238 -2.04 40.24 -20.69
C LYS A 238 -1.72 38.90 -19.98
N ARG A 239 -1.48 38.97 -18.67
CA ARG A 239 -1.47 37.80 -17.78
C ARG A 239 -2.75 36.99 -18.04
N ARG A 240 -2.62 35.80 -18.63
CA ARG A 240 -3.75 34.87 -18.74
C ARG A 240 -4.06 34.38 -17.33
N LYS A 241 -5.17 34.86 -16.75
CA LYS A 241 -5.76 34.29 -15.54
C LYS A 241 -6.14 32.84 -15.84
N PHE A 242 -5.57 31.91 -15.07
CA PHE A 242 -6.08 30.54 -15.01
C PHE A 242 -7.49 30.59 -14.43
N SER A 243 -8.50 30.18 -15.22
CA SER A 243 -9.87 29.99 -14.78
C SER A 243 -10.06 28.51 -14.46
N TYR A 244 -10.34 28.17 -13.20
CA TYR A 244 -10.93 26.87 -12.87
C TYR A 244 -12.34 26.87 -13.47
N GLY A 245 -12.56 26.03 -14.49
CA GLY A 245 -13.90 25.71 -14.95
C GLY A 245 -14.68 25.11 -13.79
N SER A 246 -15.67 25.86 -13.32
CA SER A 246 -16.72 25.43 -12.41
C SER A 246 -17.30 24.08 -12.88
N LEU A 247 -17.16 23.05 -12.05
CA LEU A 247 -17.85 21.76 -12.18
C LEU A 247 -19.35 21.87 -11.79
N ALA A 248 -19.94 23.06 -11.80
CA ALA A 248 -21.33 23.32 -11.40
C ALA A 248 -22.28 23.62 -12.58
N GLU A 249 -21.93 23.26 -13.81
CA GLU A 249 -22.84 23.32 -14.96
C GLU A 249 -23.05 21.93 -15.59
N ARG A 250 -23.59 20.98 -14.81
CA ARG A 250 -24.48 19.96 -15.36
C ARG A 250 -25.88 20.27 -14.85
N GLY A 251 -26.70 20.76 -15.79
CA GLY A 251 -28.02 21.30 -15.54
C GLY A 251 -28.93 20.36 -14.73
N SER A 252 -29.39 20.88 -13.60
CA SER A 252 -30.65 20.49 -12.99
C SER A 252 -31.77 21.19 -13.79
N PRO A 253 -32.81 20.50 -14.29
CA PRO A 253 -33.90 21.17 -14.97
C PRO A 253 -34.82 21.82 -13.93
N LEU A 254 -34.80 23.16 -13.85
CA LEU A 254 -35.79 23.93 -13.10
C LEU A 254 -36.91 24.45 -14.04
N PRO A 255 -38.14 24.63 -13.52
CA PRO A 255 -39.37 24.49 -14.29
C PRO A 255 -39.73 25.73 -15.11
N ARG A 256 -40.38 25.51 -16.26
CA ARG A 256 -40.95 26.56 -17.12
C ARG A 256 -42.13 27.25 -16.42
N ASN A 257 -42.03 28.57 -16.27
CA ASN A 257 -43.16 29.46 -15.97
C ASN A 257 -44.28 29.33 -17.03
N PRO A 258 -45.54 29.07 -16.66
CA PRO A 258 -46.68 29.20 -17.56
C PRO A 258 -47.40 30.52 -17.27
N ALA A 259 -47.35 31.45 -18.23
CA ALA A 259 -48.25 32.60 -18.25
C ALA A 259 -49.02 32.63 -19.57
N LYS A 260 -50.34 32.51 -19.44
CA LYS A 260 -51.41 32.88 -20.39
C LYS A 260 -51.60 32.02 -21.65
N ARG A 261 -52.53 31.07 -21.56
CA ARG A 261 -53.57 30.85 -22.59
C ARG A 261 -54.85 30.23 -21.99
N SER A 262 -55.93 31.01 -22.12
CA SER A 262 -57.36 30.64 -22.25
C SER A 262 -58.01 29.59 -21.33
N ARG A 263 -58.83 30.09 -20.39
CA ARG A 263 -60.28 29.81 -20.21
C ARG A 263 -60.79 28.45 -20.75
N ILE A 264 -61.19 27.55 -19.82
CA ILE A 264 -62.48 26.83 -19.76
C ILE A 264 -62.55 26.02 -18.43
N GLU A 265 -63.55 26.38 -17.62
CA GLU A 265 -64.43 25.61 -16.72
C GLU A 265 -63.93 24.61 -15.64
N ASN A 266 -64.24 24.99 -14.39
CA ASN A 266 -64.94 24.24 -13.31
C ASN A 266 -64.69 22.73 -13.15
N LEU A 267 -64.21 22.29 -11.97
CA LEU A 267 -65.05 21.67 -10.93
C LEU A 267 -64.21 21.24 -9.70
N ALA A 268 -64.87 21.32 -8.55
CA ALA A 268 -64.37 21.17 -7.19
C ALA A 268 -64.08 19.72 -6.76
N LEU A 269 -63.32 19.59 -5.66
CA LEU A 269 -63.51 18.71 -4.48
C LEU A 269 -62.12 18.54 -3.81
N ALA A 270 -61.81 19.19 -2.69
CA ALA A 270 -62.25 18.94 -1.31
C ALA A 270 -61.66 17.65 -0.68
N SER A 271 -60.81 17.90 0.33
CA SER A 271 -60.67 17.20 1.63
C SER A 271 -60.37 15.70 1.68
N SER A 272 -59.32 15.33 2.44
CA SER A 272 -59.49 14.66 3.74
C SER A 272 -58.15 14.29 4.41
N GLU A 273 -58.08 14.54 5.71
CA GLU A 273 -56.97 14.33 6.65
C GLU A 273 -56.80 12.86 7.11
N SER A 274 -55.85 12.68 8.05
CA SER A 274 -55.70 11.62 9.07
C SER A 274 -54.61 10.56 8.73
N SER A 275 -53.77 10.03 9.64
CA SER A 275 -53.72 10.02 11.11
C SER A 275 -52.29 9.70 11.62
N ILE A 276 -52.07 10.04 12.89
CA ILE A 276 -50.94 9.79 13.80
C ILE A 276 -50.84 8.30 14.21
N ALA A 277 -49.63 7.78 14.49
CA ALA A 277 -49.37 6.88 15.63
C ALA A 277 -47.87 6.66 15.91
N SER A 278 -47.48 7.00 17.15
CA SER A 278 -46.24 6.77 17.89
C SER A 278 -46.14 5.36 18.49
N LEU A 279 -44.92 4.87 18.78
CA LEU A 279 -44.63 3.91 19.86
C LEU A 279 -43.12 3.79 20.13
N GLU A 280 -42.71 4.13 21.35
CA GLU A 280 -41.46 3.76 22.01
C GLU A 280 -41.58 2.34 22.60
N ASP A 281 -40.48 1.60 22.71
CA ASP A 281 -40.03 0.99 23.98
C ASP A 281 -38.77 0.13 23.82
N THR A 282 -37.89 0.21 24.82
CA THR A 282 -36.66 -0.57 25.00
C THR A 282 -36.85 -1.64 26.07
N PRO A 283 -36.00 -2.69 26.11
CA PRO A 283 -35.53 -3.13 27.42
C PRO A 283 -34.04 -3.51 27.49
N SER A 284 -33.48 -3.29 28.68
CA SER A 284 -32.17 -3.72 29.18
C SER A 284 -32.16 -5.18 29.66
N MET A 285 -31.04 -5.90 29.52
CA MET A 285 -30.72 -7.08 30.35
C MET A 285 -29.20 -7.29 30.45
N SER A 286 -28.75 -7.47 31.70
CA SER A 286 -27.40 -7.83 32.16
C SER A 286 -27.22 -9.35 32.21
N SER A 287 -26.01 -9.88 31.94
CA SER A 287 -25.61 -11.20 32.44
C SER A 287 -24.10 -11.36 32.65
N VAL A 288 -23.80 -12.12 33.70
CA VAL A 288 -22.52 -12.37 34.39
C VAL A 288 -21.76 -13.56 33.78
N CYS A 289 -20.43 -13.55 33.86
CA CYS A 289 -19.52 -14.65 33.49
C CYS A 289 -19.39 -15.73 34.60
N PRO A 290 -19.10 -17.00 34.26
CA PRO A 290 -18.50 -17.96 35.19
C PRO A 290 -17.05 -18.33 34.83
N GLU A 291 -16.24 -18.58 35.86
CA GLU A 291 -14.87 -19.15 35.79
C GLU A 291 -14.88 -20.67 35.48
N PRO A 292 -13.75 -21.21 34.97
CA PRO A 292 -13.61 -22.64 34.67
C PRO A 292 -13.06 -23.45 35.85
N ALA A 293 -13.43 -24.74 35.86
CA ALA A 293 -12.86 -25.79 36.73
C ALA A 293 -11.64 -26.47 36.09
#